data_AF-A0A1W6MWA2-F1
#
_entry.id   AF-A0A1W6MWA2-F1
#
_cell.length_a   1.000
_cell.length_b   1.000
_cell.length_c   1.000
_cell.angle_alpha   90.00
_cell.angle_beta   90.00
_cell.angle_gamma   90.00
#
_symmetry.space_group_name_H-M   'P 1'
#
loop_
_entity.id
_entity.type
_entity.pdbx_description
1 polymer ?
#
loop_
_entity_poly.entity_id
_entity_poly.type
_entity_poly.pdbx_seq_one_letter_code
_entity_poly.pdbx_strand_id
1 'polypeptide(L)'
;MVDGNQGALERARIVDILSCEEAKGRESLAQFLALKTRVTVDDARTALAAAALAPQAAPPKPRERLLATYAARHPEIMNARISAFDPREHLSPPADGAPPAGAPWEKIIAKACAEAGVKPRRG
;
A
#
# COMPACT_ATOMS: atom_id res chain seq x y z
N MET A 1 -1.47 -46.67 -19.65
CA MET A 1 -2.32 -45.66 -20.34
C MET A 1 -3.27 -45.09 -19.30
N VAL A 2 -2.87 -44.05 -18.57
CA VAL A 2 -3.72 -43.39 -17.58
C VAL A 2 -4.60 -42.37 -18.31
N ASP A 3 -5.77 -42.88 -18.72
CA ASP A 3 -7.08 -42.23 -18.75
C ASP A 3 -7.23 -40.85 -19.41
N GLY A 4 -7.49 -40.85 -20.72
CA GLY A 4 -8.07 -39.70 -21.43
C GLY A 4 -9.42 -39.22 -20.83
N ASN A 5 -10.10 -40.07 -20.05
CA ASN A 5 -11.34 -39.74 -19.35
C ASN A 5 -11.11 -38.86 -18.11
N GLN A 6 -10.04 -39.10 -17.32
CA GLN A 6 -9.72 -38.25 -16.15
C GLN A 6 -9.49 -36.80 -16.55
N GLY A 7 -8.82 -36.56 -17.68
CA GLY A 7 -8.58 -35.19 -18.14
C GLY A 7 -9.87 -34.47 -18.54
N ALA A 8 -10.86 -35.17 -19.09
CA ALA A 8 -12.16 -34.61 -19.43
C ALA A 8 -12.99 -34.31 -18.17
N LEU A 9 -13.02 -35.23 -17.20
CA LEU A 9 -13.70 -35.05 -15.92
C LEU A 9 -13.08 -33.91 -15.10
N GLU A 10 -11.75 -33.80 -15.10
CA GLU A 10 -11.03 -32.70 -14.45
C GLU A 10 -11.38 -31.36 -15.06
N ARG A 11 -11.40 -31.28 -16.40
CA ARG A 11 -11.79 -30.06 -17.12
C ARG A 11 -13.24 -29.68 -16.86
N ALA A 12 -14.16 -30.64 -16.83
CA ALA A 12 -15.56 -30.40 -16.50
C ALA A 12 -15.70 -29.83 -15.08
N ARG A 13 -15.01 -30.42 -14.11
CA ARG A 13 -14.99 -29.92 -12.71
C ARG A 13 -14.47 -28.49 -12.63
N ILE A 14 -13.37 -28.18 -13.33
CA ILE A 14 -12.77 -26.84 -13.35
C ILE A 14 -13.78 -25.82 -13.87
N VAL A 15 -14.48 -26.14 -14.96
CA VAL A 15 -15.50 -25.26 -15.55
C VAL A 15 -16.67 -25.04 -14.58
N ASP A 16 -17.13 -26.10 -13.90
CA ASP A 16 -18.24 -26.00 -12.94
C ASP A 16 -17.88 -25.13 -11.72
N ILE A 17 -16.66 -25.25 -11.19
CA ILE A 17 -16.19 -24.41 -10.08
C ILE A 17 -16.10 -22.93 -10.48
N LEU A 18 -15.60 -22.65 -11.69
CA LEU A 18 -15.46 -21.28 -12.21
C LEU A 18 -16.82 -20.65 -12.59
N SER A 19 -17.82 -21.47 -12.91
CA SER A 19 -19.16 -21.03 -13.32
C SER A 19 -20.16 -20.89 -12.17
N CYS A 20 -19.77 -21.21 -10.93
CA CYS A 20 -20.63 -21.03 -9.76
C CYS A 20 -20.91 -19.54 -9.51
N GLU A 21 -22.13 -19.22 -9.10
CA GLU A 21 -22.52 -17.83 -8.77
C GLU A 21 -21.69 -17.26 -7.63
N GLU A 22 -21.28 -18.10 -6.68
CA GLU A 22 -20.43 -17.75 -5.53
C GLU A 22 -18.99 -17.39 -5.91
N ALA A 23 -18.57 -17.74 -7.13
CA ALA A 23 -17.30 -17.34 -7.71
C ALA A 23 -17.30 -15.88 -8.20
N LYS A 24 -18.49 -15.27 -8.41
CA LYS A 24 -18.60 -13.86 -8.82
C LYS A 24 -18.05 -12.95 -7.71
N GLY A 25 -17.05 -12.14 -8.04
CA GLY A 25 -16.34 -11.30 -7.08
C GLY A 25 -15.30 -12.05 -6.23
N ARG A 26 -15.07 -13.34 -6.49
CA ARG A 26 -14.04 -14.18 -5.87
C ARG A 26 -13.30 -15.02 -6.91
N GLU A 27 -13.15 -14.52 -8.14
CA GLU A 27 -12.66 -15.29 -9.29
C GLU A 27 -11.25 -15.85 -9.05
N SER A 28 -10.41 -15.09 -8.35
CA SER A 28 -9.05 -15.52 -7.97
C SER A 28 -9.05 -16.71 -7.00
N LEU A 29 -10.02 -16.75 -6.07
CA LEU A 29 -10.17 -17.88 -5.14
C LEU A 29 -10.77 -19.10 -5.86
N ALA A 30 -11.75 -18.90 -6.74
CA ALA A 30 -12.32 -19.97 -7.56
C ALA A 30 -11.28 -20.59 -8.50
N GLN A 31 -10.42 -19.78 -9.14
CA GLN A 31 -9.28 -20.27 -9.93
C GLN A 31 -8.29 -21.05 -9.08
N PHE A 32 -7.98 -20.59 -7.88
CA PHE A 32 -7.11 -21.32 -6.96
C PHE A 32 -7.70 -22.71 -6.62
N LEU A 33 -8.99 -22.78 -6.28
CA LEU A 33 -9.67 -24.03 -5.97
C LEU A 33 -9.78 -24.95 -7.18
N ALA A 34 -9.99 -24.39 -8.37
CA ALA A 34 -10.11 -25.18 -9.59
C ALA A 34 -8.76 -25.76 -10.07
N LEU A 35 -7.68 -24.96 -10.00
CA LEU A 35 -6.40 -25.28 -10.65
C LEU A 35 -5.34 -25.82 -9.70
N LYS A 36 -5.37 -25.44 -8.43
CA LYS A 36 -4.32 -25.79 -7.45
C LYS A 36 -4.75 -26.83 -6.44
N THR A 37 -6.05 -27.12 -6.35
CA THR A 37 -6.58 -28.14 -5.45
C THR A 37 -7.43 -29.16 -6.21
N ARG A 38 -7.65 -30.33 -5.60
CA ARG A 38 -8.52 -31.40 -6.12
C ARG A 38 -9.76 -31.55 -5.23
N VAL A 39 -10.39 -30.42 -4.92
CA VAL A 39 -11.65 -30.39 -4.17
C VAL A 39 -12.82 -30.71 -5.11
N THR A 40 -13.95 -31.17 -4.57
CA THR A 40 -15.17 -31.35 -5.36
C THR A 40 -15.84 -30.01 -5.64
N VAL A 41 -16.79 -29.97 -6.58
CA VAL A 41 -17.55 -28.74 -6.88
C VAL A 41 -18.35 -28.26 -5.67
N ASP A 42 -18.89 -29.19 -4.88
CA ASP A 42 -19.67 -28.90 -3.67
C ASP A 42 -18.81 -28.30 -2.55
N ASP A 43 -17.64 -28.90 -2.30
CA ASP A 43 -16.67 -28.36 -1.35
C ASP A 43 -16.17 -26.98 -1.78
N ALA A 44 -15.90 -26.80 -3.09
CA ALA A 44 -15.49 -25.52 -3.64
C ALA A 44 -16.58 -24.45 -3.45
N ARG A 45 -17.85 -24.81 -3.68
CA ARG A 45 -18.98 -23.91 -3.44
C ARG A 45 -19.10 -23.53 -1.98
N THR A 46 -19.00 -24.49 -1.07
CA THR A 46 -19.02 -24.25 0.37
C THR A 46 -17.87 -23.34 0.80
N ALA A 47 -16.66 -23.56 0.28
CA ALA A 47 -15.51 -22.72 0.54
C ALA A 47 -15.68 -21.29 -0.01
N LEU A 48 -16.24 -21.15 -1.21
CA LEU A 48 -16.55 -19.85 -1.82
C LEU A 48 -17.64 -19.12 -1.02
N ALA A 49 -18.69 -19.82 -0.57
CA ALA A 49 -19.75 -19.26 0.24
C ALA A 49 -19.27 -18.82 1.63
N ALA A 50 -18.39 -19.60 2.26
CA ALA A 50 -17.81 -19.31 3.57
C ALA A 50 -16.75 -18.19 3.50
N ALA A 51 -16.08 -18.02 2.36
CA ALA A 51 -15.12 -16.94 2.18
C ALA A 51 -15.83 -15.59 2.28
N ALA A 52 -15.39 -14.69 3.16
CA ALA A 52 -15.84 -13.30 3.12
C ALA A 52 -15.56 -12.72 1.72
N LEU A 53 -16.47 -11.91 1.18
CA LEU A 53 -16.14 -11.08 0.03
C LEU A 53 -14.95 -10.22 0.43
N ALA A 54 -13.79 -10.49 -0.19
CA ALA A 54 -12.66 -9.59 -0.03
C ALA A 54 -13.16 -8.21 -0.47
N PRO A 55 -13.01 -7.16 0.35
CA PRO A 55 -13.39 -5.83 -0.09
C PRO A 55 -12.65 -5.57 -1.39
N GLN A 56 -13.41 -5.41 -2.47
CA GLN A 56 -12.90 -4.92 -3.74
C GLN A 56 -12.13 -3.65 -3.39
N ALA A 57 -10.79 -3.72 -3.51
CA ALA A 57 -9.95 -2.65 -3.03
C ALA A 57 -10.37 -1.39 -3.76
N ALA A 58 -10.98 -0.46 -3.02
CA ALA A 58 -11.43 0.79 -3.59
C ALA A 58 -10.24 1.42 -4.34
N PRO A 59 -10.47 2.01 -5.52
CA PRO A 59 -9.38 2.62 -6.28
C PRO A 59 -8.62 3.57 -5.35
N PRO A 60 -7.27 3.51 -5.33
CA PRO A 60 -6.48 4.26 -4.37
C PRO A 60 -6.82 5.74 -4.48
N LYS A 61 -6.97 6.39 -3.34
CA LYS A 61 -7.29 7.82 -3.32
C LYS A 61 -6.16 8.59 -4.02
N PRO A 62 -6.42 9.80 -4.56
CA PRO A 62 -5.41 10.56 -5.29
C PRO A 62 -4.06 10.69 -4.55
N ARG A 63 -4.10 10.88 -3.23
CA ARG A 63 -2.91 10.91 -2.37
C ARG A 63 -2.14 9.58 -2.35
N GLU A 64 -2.81 8.44 -2.23
CA GLU A 64 -2.18 7.11 -2.25
C GLU A 64 -1.61 6.80 -3.62
N ARG A 65 -2.32 7.20 -4.68
CA ARG A 65 -1.83 7.04 -6.05
C ARG A 65 -0.55 7.85 -6.28
N LEU A 66 -0.50 9.10 -5.81
CA LEU A 66 0.72 9.91 -5.84
C LEU A 66 1.85 9.25 -5.06
N LEU A 67 1.58 8.75 -3.86
CA LEU A 67 2.58 8.09 -3.02
C LEU A 67 3.12 6.80 -3.66
N ALA A 68 2.25 6.00 -4.28
CA ALA A 68 2.64 4.81 -5.05
C ALA A 68 3.47 5.16 -6.30
N THR A 69 3.10 6.22 -7.02
CA THR A 69 3.84 6.69 -8.20
C THR A 69 5.23 7.21 -7.80
N TYR A 70 5.31 7.92 -6.67
CA TYR A 70 6.56 8.40 -6.10
C TYR A 70 7.46 7.24 -5.67
N ALA A 71 6.92 6.26 -4.93
CA ALA A 71 7.65 5.08 -4.49
C ALA A 71 8.19 4.24 -5.67
N ALA A 72 7.41 4.07 -6.73
CA ALA A 72 7.84 3.36 -7.93
C ALA A 72 8.94 4.12 -8.70
N ARG A 73 8.96 5.45 -8.63
CA ARG A 73 9.97 6.30 -9.28
C ARG A 73 11.23 6.47 -8.43
N HIS A 74 11.13 6.30 -7.12
CA HIS A 74 12.21 6.52 -6.16
C HIS A 74 12.38 5.33 -5.20
N PRO A 75 12.76 4.14 -5.69
CA PRO A 75 12.98 2.95 -4.85
C PRO A 75 14.06 3.18 -3.77
N GLU A 76 15.01 4.08 -4.03
CA GLU A 76 16.06 4.47 -3.10
C GLU A 76 15.56 5.20 -1.85
N ILE A 77 14.45 5.95 -1.93
CA ILE A 77 13.97 6.80 -0.82
C ILE A 77 13.31 5.97 0.29
N MET A 78 12.69 4.83 -0.07
CA MET A 78 12.13 3.90 0.92
C MET A 78 13.21 3.09 1.64
N ASN A 79 14.31 2.73 0.95
CA ASN A 79 15.43 2.00 1.55
C ASN A 79 16.38 2.93 2.33
N ALA A 80 16.61 4.16 1.84
CA ALA A 80 17.50 5.13 2.48
C ALA A 80 16.97 5.68 3.81
N ARG A 81 15.65 5.79 4.02
CA ARG A 81 15.11 6.32 5.29
C ARG A 81 15.33 5.41 6.50
N ILE A 82 15.54 4.11 6.30
CA ILE A 82 15.89 3.18 7.38
C ILE A 82 17.40 3.22 7.67
N SER A 83 18.24 3.44 6.64
CA SER A 83 19.70 3.43 6.79
C SER A 83 20.34 4.81 7.06
N ALA A 84 19.66 5.92 6.73
CA ALA A 84 20.15 7.29 6.91
C ALA A 84 19.64 7.96 8.20
N PHE A 85 18.75 7.31 8.95
CA PHE A 85 18.41 7.77 10.30
C PHE A 85 19.49 7.26 11.26
N ASP A 86 20.62 7.97 11.31
CA ASP A 86 21.60 7.80 12.38
C ASP A 86 21.21 8.72 13.55
N PRO A 87 20.68 8.17 14.66
CA PRO A 87 20.22 8.98 15.78
C PRO A 87 21.35 9.75 16.47
N ARG A 88 22.64 9.47 16.18
CA ARG A 88 23.79 10.17 16.76
C ARG A 88 24.17 11.41 15.97
N GLU A 89 23.94 11.44 14.66
CA GLU A 89 24.24 12.59 13.78
C GLU A 89 23.22 13.73 13.96
N HIS A 90 21.95 13.39 14.24
CA HIS A 90 20.87 14.38 14.34
C HIS A 90 20.80 15.12 15.69
N LEU A 91 21.66 14.77 16.65
CA LEU A 91 21.73 15.38 17.98
C LEU A 91 22.87 16.41 18.12
N SER A 92 23.32 17.01 17.01
CA SER A 92 24.04 18.29 17.07
C SER A 92 23.16 19.39 16.48
N PRO A 93 22.73 20.40 17.25
CA PRO A 93 22.08 21.56 16.69
C PRO A 93 23.09 22.32 15.81
N PRO A 94 22.69 22.91 14.67
CA PRO A 94 23.52 23.90 14.00
C PRO A 94 23.73 25.07 14.98
N ALA A 95 24.97 25.25 15.42
CA ALA A 95 25.33 26.25 16.42
C ALA A 95 25.12 27.71 15.93
N ASP A 96 24.82 27.92 14.65
CA ASP A 96 24.82 29.26 14.03
C ASP A 96 23.43 29.86 13.76
N GLY A 97 22.36 29.37 14.38
CA GLY A 97 21.04 29.98 14.13
C GLY A 97 19.90 29.70 15.11
N ALA A 98 20.11 28.90 16.15
CA ALA A 98 19.06 28.68 17.14
C ALA A 98 18.93 29.92 18.05
N PRO A 99 17.75 30.57 18.14
CA PRO A 99 17.58 31.66 19.07
C PRO A 99 17.69 31.15 20.51
N PRO A 100 18.35 31.88 21.42
CA PRO A 100 18.54 31.43 22.79
C PRO A 100 17.19 31.22 23.48
N ALA A 101 17.11 30.22 24.35
CA ALA A 101 15.90 29.93 25.12
C ALA A 101 15.47 31.19 25.92
N GLY A 102 14.22 31.61 25.74
CA GLY A 102 13.66 32.84 26.33
C GLY A 102 13.68 34.06 25.41
N ALA A 103 14.14 33.92 24.17
CA ALA A 103 14.15 35.04 23.24
C ALA A 103 12.74 35.48 22.79
N PRO A 104 12.49 36.80 22.66
CA PRO A 104 11.23 37.33 22.15
C PRO A 104 11.16 37.09 20.62
N TRP A 105 10.61 35.94 20.24
CA TRP A 105 10.53 35.44 18.87
C TRP A 105 9.98 36.46 17.86
N GLU A 106 9.04 37.32 18.28
CA GLU A 106 8.48 38.41 17.48
C GLU A 106 9.55 39.40 17.00
N LYS A 107 10.51 39.75 17.88
CA LYS A 107 11.60 40.69 17.55
C LYS A 107 12.60 40.07 16.60
N ILE A 108 12.83 38.76 16.71
CA ILE A 108 13.73 38.01 15.84
C ILE A 108 13.14 37.93 14.42
N ILE A 109 11.84 37.64 14.31
CA ILE A 109 11.14 37.64 13.02
C ILE A 109 11.15 39.04 12.40
N ALA A 110 10.89 40.09 13.20
CA ALA A 110 10.92 41.46 12.71
C ALA A 110 12.31 41.87 12.16
N LYS A 111 13.39 41.49 12.85
CA LYS A 111 14.77 41.73 12.40
C LYS A 111 15.08 40.98 11.10
N ALA A 112 14.77 39.69 11.04
CA ALA A 112 15.02 38.87 9.85
C ALA A 112 14.21 39.37 8.64
N CYS A 113 12.97 39.82 8.86
CA CYS A 113 12.14 40.44 7.83
C CYS A 113 12.74 41.77 7.34
N ALA A 114 13.26 42.61 8.23
CA ALA A 114 13.94 43.85 7.86
C ALA A 114 15.21 43.61 7.05
N GLU A 115 16.05 42.64 7.44
CA GLU A 115 17.26 42.25 6.69
C GLU A 115 16.93 41.70 5.30
N ALA A 116 15.85 40.94 5.16
CA ALA A 116 15.38 40.41 3.88
C ALA A 116 14.61 41.44 3.04
N GLY A 117 14.31 42.64 3.57
CA GLY A 117 13.45 43.62 2.91
C GLY A 117 11.99 43.17 2.74
N VAL A 118 11.56 42.14 3.48
CA VAL A 118 10.21 41.55 3.40
C VAL A 118 9.38 42.07 4.59
N LYS A 119 8.13 42.48 4.37
CA LYS A 119 7.25 42.86 5.48
C LYS A 119 6.83 41.61 6.28
N PRO A 120 6.93 41.60 7.61
CA PRO A 120 6.48 40.48 8.42
C PRO A 120 4.96 40.34 8.28
N ARG A 121 4.49 39.10 8.04
CA ARG A 121 3.05 38.80 8.04
C ARG A 121 2.57 38.79 9.48
N ARG A 122 1.74 39.77 9.85
CA ARG A 122 0.98 39.73 11.11
C ARG A 122 -0.02 38.57 11.03
N GLY A 123 0.11 37.62 11.94
CA GLY A 123 -0.95 36.68 12.30
C GLY A 123 -1.96 37.36 13.22
#